data_AF-A0A7K2LS55-F1
#
_entry.id   AF-A0A7K2LS55-F1
#
_cell.length_a   1.000
_cell.length_b   1.000
_cell.length_c   1.000
_cell.angle_alpha   90.00
_cell.angle_beta   90.00
_cell.angle_gamma   90.00
#
_symmetry.space_group_name_H-M   'P 1'
#
loop_
_entity.id
_entity.type
_entity.pdbx_description
1 polymer ?
#
loop_
_entity_poly.entity_id
_entity_poly.type
_entity_poly.pdbx_seq_one_letter_code
_entity_poly.pdbx_strand_id
1 'polypeptide(L)'
;MVIGAAVLLFIASFLDYYSYSMSGYSSSQNAWESLGTGLGIYMGAVIGAALIVLNRCLPQPRKVAGLDLGTIGVGFTVLSAWIFFWSLVDVPDGIDAGAGLILGFIGALVLAAAAVATPLVPALQAALVPAPRPV
;
A
#
# COMPACT_ATOMS: atom_id res chain seq x y z
N MET A 1 -0.35 10.30 -7.20
CA MET A 1 -1.32 9.43 -6.49
C MET A 1 -0.65 8.21 -5.84
N VAL A 2 0.13 7.40 -6.58
CA VAL A 2 0.86 6.23 -6.04
C VAL A 2 1.71 6.55 -4.79
N ILE A 3 2.48 7.64 -4.82
CA ILE A 3 3.32 8.05 -3.68
C ILE A 3 2.46 8.44 -2.46
N GLY A 4 1.41 9.23 -2.66
CA GLY A 4 0.52 9.65 -1.57
C GLY A 4 -0.18 8.46 -0.90
N ALA A 5 -0.63 7.48 -1.69
CA ALA A 5 -1.21 6.26 -1.16
C ALA A 5 -0.20 5.41 -0.38
N ALA A 6 1.05 5.32 -0.86
CA ALA A 6 2.13 4.65 -0.15
C ALA A 6 2.46 5.33 1.19
N VAL A 7 2.46 6.65 1.24
CA VAL A 7 2.65 7.41 2.49
C VAL A 7 1.48 7.18 3.45
N LEU A 8 0.25 7.19 2.96
CA LEU A 8 -0.94 6.87 3.78
C LEU A 8 -0.84 5.46 4.38
N LEU A 9 -0.46 4.46 3.57
CA LEU A 9 -0.23 3.08 4.03
C LEU A 9 0.87 3.02 5.10
N PHE A 10 1.98 3.72 4.90
CA PHE A 10 3.06 3.78 5.87
C PHE A 10 2.59 4.38 7.20
N ILE A 11 1.84 5.48 7.18
CA ILE A 11 1.25 6.10 8.38
C ILE A 11 0.26 5.15 9.05
N ALA A 12 -0.63 4.53 8.27
CA ALA A 12 -1.63 3.60 8.77
C ALA A 12 -1.01 2.38 9.48
N SER A 13 0.22 1.98 9.12
CA SER A 13 0.92 0.87 9.79
C SER A 13 1.22 1.11 11.27
N PHE A 14 1.31 2.38 11.69
CA PHE A 14 1.56 2.74 13.10
C PHE A 14 0.27 2.92 13.91
N LEU A 15 -0.88 2.98 13.25
CA LEU A 15 -2.17 3.06 13.91
C LEU A 15 -2.64 1.67 14.37
N ASP A 16 -3.61 1.66 15.27
CA ASP A 16 -4.22 0.43 15.77
C ASP A 16 -4.78 -0.40 14.61
N TYR A 17 -4.26 -1.61 14.45
CA TYR A 17 -4.72 -2.58 13.46
C TYR A 17 -5.96 -3.31 13.99
N TYR A 18 -5.90 -3.74 15.25
CA TYR A 18 -7.01 -4.27 16.01
C TYR A 18 -7.03 -3.68 17.42
N SER A 19 -8.23 -3.58 17.98
CA SER A 19 -8.42 -3.28 19.39
C SER A 19 -9.42 -4.25 20.00
N TYR A 20 -9.23 -4.59 21.27
CA TYR A 20 -10.21 -5.38 22.02
C TYR A 20 -10.49 -4.72 23.37
N SER A 21 -11.74 -4.80 23.81
CA SER A 21 -12.17 -4.31 25.11
C SER A 21 -12.98 -5.37 25.83
N MET A 22 -12.52 -5.78 27.02
CA MET A 22 -13.23 -6.76 27.84
C MET A 22 -13.16 -6.37 29.32
N SER A 23 -14.32 -6.29 29.97
CA SER A 23 -14.45 -6.11 31.43
C SER A 23 -13.57 -5.01 32.04
N GLY A 24 -13.48 -3.85 31.37
CA GLY A 24 -12.71 -2.69 31.86
C GLY A 24 -11.22 -2.67 31.47
N TYR A 25 -10.74 -3.69 30.75
CA TYR A 25 -9.40 -3.72 30.15
C TYR A 25 -9.50 -3.50 28.64
N SER A 26 -8.70 -2.59 28.11
CA SER A 26 -8.57 -2.33 26.67
C SER A 26 -7.12 -2.45 26.25
N SER A 27 -6.86 -3.12 25.13
CA SER A 27 -5.55 -3.15 24.49
C SER A 27 -5.73 -3.08 22.98
N SER A 28 -4.79 -2.39 22.34
CA SER A 28 -4.71 -2.28 20.89
C SER A 28 -3.34 -2.76 20.42
N GLN A 29 -3.28 -3.21 19.17
CA GLN A 29 -2.06 -3.63 18.52
C GLN A 29 -1.96 -2.97 17.16
N ASN A 30 -0.81 -2.39 16.83
CA ASN A 30 -0.54 -1.87 15.50
C ASN A 30 0.06 -2.95 14.58
N ALA A 31 0.31 -2.60 13.31
CA ALA A 31 0.81 -3.57 12.34
C ALA A 31 2.22 -4.11 12.68
N TRP A 32 3.00 -3.39 13.48
CA TRP A 32 4.38 -3.75 13.82
C TRP A 32 4.49 -4.79 14.94
N GLU A 33 3.40 -5.08 15.64
CA GLU A 33 3.34 -6.18 16.61
C GLU A 33 3.34 -7.57 15.93
N SER A 34 3.03 -7.60 14.64
CA SER A 34 3.11 -8.80 13.80
C SER A 34 3.97 -8.52 12.57
N LEU A 35 5.16 -9.13 12.49
CA LEU A 35 6.06 -8.94 11.35
C LEU A 35 5.41 -9.30 10.01
N GLY A 36 4.54 -10.31 9.99
CA GLY A 36 3.76 -10.67 8.80
C GLY A 36 2.84 -9.55 8.34
N THR A 37 2.28 -8.78 9.27
CA THR A 37 1.39 -7.65 8.97
C THR A 37 2.21 -6.42 8.58
N GLY A 38 3.13 -5.98 9.44
CA GLY A 38 3.93 -4.78 9.20
C GLY A 38 4.88 -4.92 8.00
N LEU A 39 5.80 -5.90 8.04
CA LEU A 39 6.79 -6.09 6.97
C LEU A 39 6.23 -6.85 5.77
N GLY A 40 5.31 -7.79 5.99
CA GLY A 40 4.72 -8.55 4.89
C GLY A 40 3.71 -7.74 4.08
N ILE A 41 2.63 -7.28 4.72
CA ILE A 41 1.49 -6.68 4.02
C ILE A 41 1.70 -5.18 3.77
N TYR A 42 1.92 -4.40 4.83
CA TYR A 42 2.06 -2.94 4.71
C TYR A 42 3.32 -2.57 3.91
N MET A 43 4.49 -3.12 4.28
CA MET A 43 5.71 -2.81 3.53
C MET A 43 5.71 -3.47 2.15
N GLY A 44 5.06 -4.62 1.96
CA GLY A 44 4.84 -5.19 0.63
C GLY A 44 4.12 -4.21 -0.30
N ALA A 45 3.07 -3.55 0.18
CA ALA A 45 2.35 -2.53 -0.59
C ALA A 45 3.25 -1.31 -0.91
N VAL A 46 3.98 -0.81 0.09
CA VAL A 46 4.90 0.34 -0.06
C VAL A 46 6.04 0.01 -1.04
N ILE A 47 6.60 -1.20 -0.97
CA ILE A 47 7.62 -1.68 -1.91
C ILE A 47 7.02 -1.78 -3.32
N GLY A 48 5.80 -2.32 -3.46
CA GLY A 48 5.10 -2.34 -4.75
C GLY A 48 4.98 -0.95 -5.37
N ALA A 49 4.59 0.05 -4.56
CA ALA A 49 4.56 1.45 -4.98
C ALA A 49 5.95 1.97 -5.39
N ALA A 50 6.98 1.66 -4.61
CA ALA A 50 8.36 2.06 -4.91
C ALA A 50 8.85 1.46 -6.22
N LEU A 51 8.58 0.18 -6.49
CA LEU A 51 8.92 -0.48 -7.75
C LEU A 51 8.25 0.20 -8.95
N ILE A 52 6.96 0.56 -8.83
CA ILE A 52 6.23 1.29 -9.87
C ILE A 52 6.87 2.67 -10.12
N VAL A 53 7.17 3.42 -9.06
CA VAL A 53 7.75 4.76 -9.16
C VAL A 53 9.16 4.70 -9.76
N LEU A 54 10.00 3.78 -9.28
CA LEU A 54 11.35 3.57 -9.80
C LEU A 54 11.31 3.20 -11.29
N ASN A 55 10.41 2.31 -11.71
CA ASN A 55 10.27 1.94 -13.12
C ASN A 55 9.89 3.12 -14.01
N ARG A 56 9.15 4.11 -13.48
CA ARG A 56 8.80 5.35 -14.19
C ARG A 56 9.93 6.37 -14.24
N CYS A 57 10.79 6.40 -13.23
CA CYS A 57 11.94 7.31 -13.19
C CYS A 57 13.11 6.83 -14.08
N LEU A 58 13.07 5.57 -14.54
CA LEU A 58 14.08 5.03 -15.44
C LEU A 58 13.79 5.45 -16.90
N PRO A 59 14.83 5.81 -17.70
CA PRO A 59 14.66 6.22 -19.10
C PRO A 59 14.05 5.13 -19.99
N GLN A 60 14.22 3.87 -19.60
CA GLN A 60 13.61 2.71 -20.23
C GLN A 60 13.18 1.72 -19.13
N PRO A 61 12.03 1.05 -19.28
CA PRO A 61 11.60 0.04 -18.33
C PRO A 61 12.64 -1.07 -18.26
N ARG A 62 13.21 -1.28 -17.07
CA ARG A 62 14.28 -2.26 -16.86
C ARG A 62 13.69 -3.55 -16.30
N LYS A 63 14.06 -4.67 -16.93
CA LYS A 63 13.82 -5.99 -16.36
C LYS A 63 14.94 -6.32 -15.37
N VAL A 64 14.58 -6.71 -14.16
CA VAL A 64 15.51 -7.22 -13.15
C VAL A 64 15.33 -8.72 -13.05
N ALA A 65 16.38 -9.50 -13.29
CA ALA A 65 16.30 -10.96 -13.41
C ALA A 65 15.21 -11.45 -14.39
N GLY A 66 14.96 -10.69 -15.46
CA GLY A 66 13.92 -10.98 -16.46
C GLY A 66 12.51 -10.49 -16.11
N LEU A 67 12.31 -9.95 -14.90
CA LEU A 67 11.01 -9.49 -14.41
C LEU A 67 10.82 -8.00 -14.59
N ASP A 68 9.64 -7.60 -15.08
CA ASP A 68 9.27 -6.18 -15.19
C ASP A 68 8.87 -5.60 -13.83
N LEU A 69 9.61 -4.58 -13.38
CA LEU A 69 9.43 -3.96 -12.07
C LEU A 69 8.04 -3.32 -11.92
N GLY A 70 7.51 -2.75 -13.01
CA GLY A 70 6.17 -2.17 -13.01
C GLY A 70 5.10 -3.22 -12.77
N THR A 71 5.18 -4.33 -13.49
CA THR A 71 4.21 -5.44 -13.41
C THR A 71 4.25 -6.11 -12.04
N ILE A 72 5.44 -6.39 -11.50
CA ILE A 72 5.56 -6.91 -10.13
C ILE A 72 5.00 -5.94 -9.11
N GLY A 73 5.35 -4.66 -9.25
CA GLY A 73 4.84 -3.63 -8.34
C GLY A 73 3.32 -3.57 -8.35
N VAL A 74 2.68 -3.58 -9.51
CA VAL A 74 1.21 -3.64 -9.64
C VAL A 74 0.67 -4.90 -8.94
N GLY A 75 1.28 -6.07 -9.18
CA GLY A 75 0.89 -7.32 -8.52
C GLY A 75 0.91 -7.22 -6.99
N PHE A 76 1.97 -6.63 -6.42
CA PHE A 76 2.08 -6.40 -4.98
C PHE A 76 0.96 -5.49 -4.46
N THR A 77 0.67 -4.39 -5.17
CA THR A 77 -0.40 -3.46 -4.74
C THR A 77 -1.78 -4.12 -4.73
N VAL A 78 -2.10 -4.92 -5.76
CA VAL A 78 -3.37 -5.64 -5.87
C VAL A 78 -3.48 -6.72 -4.80
N LEU A 79 -2.41 -7.50 -4.58
CA LEU A 79 -2.39 -8.53 -3.56
C LEU A 79 -2.55 -7.95 -2.15
N SER A 80 -1.86 -6.85 -1.83
CA SER A 80 -2.04 -6.17 -0.55
C SER A 80 -3.49 -5.70 -0.35
N ALA A 81 -4.12 -5.12 -1.37
CA ALA A 81 -5.53 -4.71 -1.30
C ALA A 81 -6.46 -5.92 -1.05
N TRP A 82 -6.17 -7.05 -1.68
CA TRP A 82 -6.90 -8.30 -1.46
C TRP A 82 -6.73 -8.83 -0.04
N ILE A 83 -5.52 -8.82 0.51
CA ILE A 83 -5.27 -9.27 1.88
C ILE A 83 -5.98 -8.37 2.90
N PHE A 84 -5.91 -7.05 2.72
CA PHE A 84 -6.61 -6.11 3.61
C PHE A 84 -8.13 -6.26 3.54
N PHE A 85 -8.69 -6.56 2.36
CA PHE A 85 -10.12 -6.84 2.21
C PHE A 85 -10.54 -8.02 3.09
N TRP A 86 -9.85 -9.16 2.98
CA TRP A 86 -10.20 -10.33 3.81
C TRP A 86 -9.89 -10.12 5.27
N SER A 87 -8.83 -9.38 5.62
CA SER A 87 -8.53 -9.03 7.01
C SER A 87 -9.65 -8.18 7.63
N LEU A 88 -10.30 -7.32 6.83
CA LEU A 88 -11.43 -6.51 7.28
C LEU A 88 -12.75 -7.31 7.34
N VAL A 89 -12.93 -8.28 6.46
CA VAL A 89 -14.13 -9.14 6.44
C VAL A 89 -14.10 -10.19 7.56
N ASP A 90 -12.93 -10.72 7.87
CA ASP A 90 -12.73 -11.83 8.82
C ASP A 90 -12.25 -11.33 10.20
N VAL A 91 -12.74 -10.15 10.62
CA VAL A 91 -12.45 -9.65 11.98
C VAL A 91 -13.21 -10.52 12.99
N PRO A 92 -12.54 -11.16 13.95
CA PRO A 92 -13.20 -12.03 14.92
C PRO A 92 -14.19 -11.28 15.83
N ASP A 93 -15.25 -11.97 16.23
CA ASP A 93 -16.22 -11.43 17.19
C ASP A 93 -15.54 -11.01 18.51
N GLY A 94 -15.82 -9.80 18.97
CA GLY A 94 -15.21 -9.22 20.18
C GLY A 94 -13.89 -8.48 19.94
N ILE A 95 -13.44 -8.39 18.68
CA ILE A 95 -12.34 -7.54 18.24
C ILE A 95 -12.89 -6.45 17.31
N ASP A 96 -12.46 -5.22 17.52
CA ASP A 96 -12.80 -4.09 16.66
C ASP A 96 -11.71 -3.90 15.60
N ALA A 97 -12.15 -3.63 14.36
CA ALA A 97 -11.28 -3.21 13.27
C ALA A 97 -10.70 -1.82 13.58
N GLY A 98 -9.38 -1.75 13.80
CA GLY A 98 -8.72 -0.50 14.12
C GLY A 98 -8.57 0.44 12.93
N ALA A 99 -8.29 1.71 13.20
CA ALA A 99 -8.11 2.72 12.16
C ALA A 99 -6.97 2.37 11.19
N GLY A 100 -5.92 1.70 11.67
CA GLY A 100 -4.81 1.21 10.87
C GLY A 100 -5.25 0.21 9.80
N LEU A 101 -6.12 -0.74 10.13
CA LEU A 101 -6.67 -1.70 9.17
C LEU A 101 -7.58 -1.01 8.15
N ILE A 102 -8.47 -0.13 8.59
CA ILE A 102 -9.42 0.58 7.70
C ILE A 102 -8.66 1.49 6.72
N LEU A 103 -7.74 2.32 7.24
CA LEU A 103 -6.93 3.22 6.39
C LEU A 103 -5.92 2.43 5.56
N GLY A 104 -5.42 1.30 6.07
CA GLY A 104 -4.61 0.35 5.32
C GLY A 104 -5.35 -0.18 4.09
N PHE A 105 -6.60 -0.62 4.27
CA PHE A 105 -7.45 -1.08 3.18
C PHE A 105 -7.74 0.02 2.15
N ILE A 106 -8.18 1.20 2.59
CA ILE A 106 -8.45 2.33 1.69
C ILE A 106 -7.19 2.74 0.93
N GLY A 107 -6.06 2.85 1.63
CA GLY A 107 -4.77 3.16 1.05
C GLY A 107 -4.36 2.15 -0.02
N ALA A 108 -4.54 0.86 0.26
CA ALA A 108 -4.23 -0.22 -0.66
C ALA A 108 -5.14 -0.21 -1.90
N LEU A 109 -6.44 0.06 -1.74
CA LEU A 109 -7.37 0.21 -2.85
C LEU A 109 -6.99 1.39 -3.75
N VAL A 110 -6.74 2.56 -3.17
CA VAL A 110 -6.33 3.74 -3.93
C VAL A 110 -5.00 3.49 -4.64
N LEU A 111 -4.06 2.82 -3.96
CA LEU A 111 -2.77 2.46 -4.54
C LEU A 111 -2.93 1.50 -5.73
N ALA A 112 -3.69 0.42 -5.58
CA ALA A 112 -3.96 -0.56 -6.62
C ALA A 112 -4.71 0.06 -7.80
N ALA A 113 -5.77 0.83 -7.53
CA ALA A 113 -6.52 1.56 -8.55
C ALA A 113 -5.62 2.53 -9.32
N ALA A 114 -4.79 3.31 -8.62
CA ALA A 114 -3.83 4.20 -9.27
C ALA A 114 -2.79 3.42 -10.09
N ALA A 115 -2.27 2.32 -9.57
CA ALA A 115 -1.28 1.49 -10.25
C ALA A 115 -1.83 0.95 -11.59
N VAL A 116 -3.08 0.49 -11.60
CA VAL A 116 -3.76 -0.05 -12.79
C VAL A 116 -4.24 1.05 -13.73
N ALA A 117 -4.79 2.16 -13.21
CA ALA A 117 -5.39 3.22 -14.04
C ALA A 117 -4.36 4.16 -14.66
N THR A 118 -3.20 4.39 -14.03
CA THR A 118 -2.20 5.33 -14.57
C THR A 118 -1.71 4.98 -15.99
N PRO A 119 -1.39 3.73 -16.35
CA PRO A 119 -1.03 3.41 -17.73
C PRO A 119 -2.17 3.61 -18.73
N LEU A 120 -3.43 3.55 -18.27
CA LEU A 120 -4.64 3.65 -19.10
C LEU A 120 -5.10 5.09 -19.33
N VAL A 121 -4.74 6.02 -18.44
CA VAL A 121 -5.21 7.41 -18.47
C VAL A 121 -4.01 8.35 -18.60
N PRO A 122 -3.70 8.85 -19.82
CA PRO A 122 -2.57 9.77 -20.05
C PRO A 122 -2.61 11.04 -19.17
N ALA A 123 -3.81 11.51 -18.81
CA ALA A 123 -3.98 12.66 -17.91
C ALA A 123 -3.43 12.41 -16.49
N LEU A 124 -3.40 11.15 -16.04
CA LEU A 124 -2.80 10.75 -14.75
C LEU A 124 -1.30 10.47 -14.84
N GLN A 125 -0.74 10.44 -16.05
CA GLN A 125 0.71 10.33 -16.29
C GLN A 125 1.42 11.68 -16.21
N ALA A 126 0.68 12.79 -16.12
CA ALA A 126 1.24 14.12 -15.99
C ALA A 126 2.28 14.15 -14.87
N ALA A 127 3.50 14.59 -15.22
CA ALA A 127 4.69 14.39 -14.43
C ALA A 127 4.56 14.99 -13.02
N LEU A 128 4.69 14.14 -12.00
CA LEU A 128 4.85 14.59 -10.61
C LEU A 128 6.20 15.28 -10.37
N VAL A 129 7.13 15.16 -11.32
CA VAL A 129 8.44 15.81 -11.31
C VAL A 129 8.42 16.90 -12.39
N PRO A 130 8.66 18.18 -12.04
CA PRO A 130 8.80 19.24 -13.03
C PRO A 130 9.86 18.85 -14.05
N ALA A 131 9.60 19.11 -15.33
CA ALA A 131 10.57 18.85 -16.39
C ALA A 131 11.93 19.47 -16.01
N PRO A 132 13.06 18.77 -16.22
CA PRO A 132 14.39 19.34 -16.04
C PRO A 132 14.46 20.68 -16.76
N ARG A 133 14.72 21.76 -16.03
CA ARG A 133 14.94 23.07 -16.64
C ARG A 133 16.25 23.00 -17.42
N PRO A 134 16.31 23.52 -18.66
CA PRO A 134 17.56 23.63 -19.39
C PRO A 134 18.54 24.46 -18.56
N VAL A 135 19.76 23.94 -18.41
CA VAL A 135 20.93 24.68 -17.89
C VAL A 135 21.65 25.38 -19.03
#